data_AF-A0AAN2QWT0-F1
#
_entry.id   AF-A0AAN2QWT0-F1
#
_cell.length_a   1.000
_cell.length_b   1.000
_cell.length_c   1.000
_cell.angle_alpha   90.00
_cell.angle_beta   90.00
_cell.angle_gamma   90.00
#
_symmetry.space_group_name_H-M   'P 1'
#
loop_
_entity.id
_entity.type
_entity.pdbx_description
1 polymer ?
#
loop_
_entity_poly.entity_id
_entity_poly.type
_entity_poly.pdbx_seq_one_letter_code
_entity_poly.pdbx_strand_id
1 'polypeptide(L)'
;MNTRELAIVTWLLIIIICFLLSSRFRPMFWRGIHTLLKIAVEPAFVLIFIYQSIIIAGIILFILKYNLTLWIVKDYLIVFFTMVITFLGESKSKNFFSSLIHSLGFGAIFQFFISTYTFDYWKEMFIVFVTVVVSTLLVVNEKHNSPVKNLLNGFLLIMMFLIMTILIYKIVKDIAQLGNLNYWEGYFVEPVSWLINIPLIIFAIPHNYFWNRVAIE
;
A
#
# COMPACT_ATOMS: atom_id res chain seq x y z
N MET A 1 9.85 -13.27 -4.14
CA MET A 1 8.41 -12.94 -4.22
C MET A 1 7.66 -13.83 -3.25
N ASN A 2 6.79 -13.23 -2.47
CA ASN A 2 6.11 -13.94 -1.39
C ASN A 2 4.85 -14.67 -1.88
N THR A 3 4.38 -15.72 -1.20
CA THR A 3 3.19 -16.49 -1.60
C THR A 3 1.94 -15.61 -1.68
N ARG A 4 1.82 -14.61 -0.79
CA ARG A 4 0.74 -13.61 -0.86
C ARG A 4 0.83 -12.71 -2.08
N GLU A 5 2.02 -12.20 -2.39
CA GLU A 5 2.22 -11.36 -3.58
C GLU A 5 1.87 -12.14 -4.84
N LEU A 6 2.30 -13.40 -4.90
CA LEU A 6 1.95 -14.31 -5.98
C LEU A 6 0.44 -14.49 -6.07
N ALA A 7 -0.26 -14.69 -4.96
CA ALA A 7 -1.72 -14.83 -4.95
C ALA A 7 -2.44 -13.57 -5.44
N ILE A 8 -1.99 -12.39 -5.01
CA ILE A 8 -2.54 -11.09 -5.46
C ILE A 8 -2.33 -10.91 -6.97
N VAL A 9 -1.13 -11.18 -7.47
CA VAL A 9 -0.81 -11.07 -8.91
C VAL A 9 -1.65 -12.06 -9.72
N THR A 10 -1.82 -13.29 -9.25
CA THR A 10 -2.67 -14.29 -9.90
C THR A 10 -4.11 -13.80 -10.01
N TRP A 11 -4.69 -13.25 -8.94
CA TRP A 11 -6.04 -12.70 -8.99
C TRP A 11 -6.18 -11.48 -9.88
N LEU A 12 -5.22 -10.55 -9.86
CA LEU A 12 -5.20 -9.41 -10.77
C LEU A 12 -5.21 -9.87 -12.23
N LEU A 13 -4.39 -10.87 -12.57
CA LEU A 13 -4.33 -11.43 -13.91
C LEU A 13 -5.65 -12.09 -14.32
N ILE A 14 -6.29 -12.85 -13.42
CA ILE A 14 -7.62 -13.43 -13.65
C ILE A 14 -8.64 -12.32 -13.95
N ILE A 15 -8.68 -11.26 -13.13
CA ILE A 15 -9.61 -10.14 -13.32
C ILE A 15 -9.40 -9.44 -14.66
N ILE A 16 -8.14 -9.17 -15.04
CA ILE A 16 -7.80 -8.56 -16.32
C ILE A 16 -8.28 -9.43 -17.47
N ILE A 17 -8.02 -10.75 -17.42
CA ILE A 17 -8.50 -11.68 -18.44
C ILE A 17 -10.04 -11.66 -18.50
N CYS A 18 -10.72 -11.70 -17.36
CA CYS A 18 -12.19 -11.62 -17.31
C CYS A 18 -12.72 -10.32 -17.95
N PHE A 19 -12.07 -9.18 -17.70
CA PHE A 19 -12.46 -7.90 -18.31
C PHE A 19 -12.19 -7.84 -19.81
N LEU A 20 -11.11 -8.46 -20.29
CA LEU A 20 -10.79 -8.53 -21.72
C LEU A 20 -11.74 -9.47 -22.46
N LEU A 21 -12.09 -10.62 -21.88
CA LEU A 21 -12.98 -11.61 -22.48
C LEU A 21 -14.45 -11.17 -22.46
N SER A 22 -14.89 -10.44 -21.43
CA SER A 22 -16.28 -9.97 -21.32
C SER A 22 -16.53 -8.72 -22.15
N SER A 23 -17.38 -8.83 -23.18
CA SER A 23 -17.82 -7.70 -24.01
C SER A 23 -18.48 -6.58 -23.19
N ARG A 24 -19.08 -6.91 -22.04
CA ARG A 24 -19.73 -5.95 -21.14
C ARG A 24 -18.73 -5.07 -20.37
N PHE A 25 -17.59 -5.64 -19.95
CA PHE A 25 -16.61 -4.94 -19.11
C PHE A 25 -15.45 -4.33 -19.90
N ARG A 26 -15.18 -4.83 -21.11
CA ARG A 26 -14.18 -4.29 -22.04
C ARG A 26 -14.24 -2.76 -22.24
N PRO A 27 -15.40 -2.12 -22.48
CA PRO A 27 -15.43 -0.65 -22.62
C PRO A 27 -15.09 0.09 -21.32
N MET A 28 -15.40 -0.50 -20.16
CA MET A 28 -15.06 0.07 -18.85
C MET A 28 -13.55 0.00 -18.59
N PHE A 29 -12.92 -1.13 -18.95
CA PHE A 29 -11.47 -1.31 -18.89
C PHE A 29 -10.73 -0.28 -19.75
N TRP A 30 -11.11 -0.13 -21.02
CA TRP A 30 -10.49 0.86 -21.92
C TRP A 30 -10.69 2.30 -21.45
N ARG A 31 -11.87 2.62 -20.91
CA ARG A 31 -12.12 3.93 -20.31
C ARG A 31 -11.19 4.19 -19.12
N GLY A 32 -10.98 3.18 -18.26
CA GLY A 32 -10.01 3.25 -17.16
C GLY A 32 -8.60 3.53 -17.64
N ILE A 33 -8.11 2.79 -18.64
CA ILE A 33 -6.80 3.05 -19.27
C ILE A 33 -6.71 4.46 -19.83
N HIS A 34 -7.74 4.92 -20.54
CA HIS A 34 -7.73 6.26 -21.12
C HIS A 34 -7.69 7.36 -20.05
N THR A 35 -8.40 7.18 -18.93
CA THR A 35 -8.31 8.08 -17.78
C THR A 35 -6.91 8.08 -17.17
N LEU A 36 -6.29 6.91 -17.00
CA LEU A 36 -4.91 6.82 -16.50
C LEU A 36 -3.92 7.53 -17.43
N LEU A 37 -4.06 7.37 -18.75
CA LEU A 37 -3.23 8.08 -19.73
C LEU A 37 -3.42 9.59 -19.68
N LYS A 38 -4.64 10.08 -19.45
CA LYS A 38 -4.87 11.52 -19.26
C LYS A 38 -4.18 12.04 -18.00
N ILE A 39 -4.33 11.33 -16.88
CA ILE A 39 -3.66 11.66 -15.62
C ILE A 39 -2.13 11.64 -15.80
N ALA A 40 -1.60 10.71 -16.60
CA ALA A 40 -0.16 10.59 -16.84
C ALA A 40 0.46 11.84 -17.51
N VAL A 41 -0.33 12.63 -18.22
CA VAL A 41 0.11 13.85 -18.90
C VAL A 41 -0.08 15.10 -18.03
N GLU A 42 -0.80 15.00 -16.91
CA GLU A 42 -1.01 16.13 -16.00
C GLU A 42 0.34 16.61 -15.41
N PRO A 43 0.62 17.94 -15.38
CA PRO A 43 1.90 18.47 -14.93
C PRO A 43 2.29 18.02 -13.51
N ALA A 44 1.31 17.92 -12.61
CA ALA A 44 1.51 17.43 -11.25
C ALA A 44 1.96 15.96 -11.24
N PHE A 45 1.37 15.12 -12.08
CA PHE A 45 1.75 13.71 -12.17
C PHE A 45 3.13 13.54 -12.80
N VAL A 46 3.46 14.34 -13.82
CA VAL A 46 4.79 14.35 -14.44
C VAL A 46 5.88 14.73 -13.42
N LEU A 47 5.64 15.74 -12.57
CA LEU A 47 6.56 16.13 -11.50
C LEU A 47 6.78 14.99 -10.49
N ILE A 48 5.69 14.35 -10.05
CA ILE A 48 5.76 13.18 -9.16
C ILE A 48 6.57 12.06 -9.85
N PHE A 49 6.29 11.79 -11.12
CA PHE A 49 6.97 10.73 -11.88
C PHE A 49 8.48 10.98 -12.03
N ILE A 50 8.89 12.21 -12.34
CA ILE A 50 10.30 12.60 -12.42
C ILE A 50 10.98 12.43 -11.06
N TYR A 51 10.35 12.94 -10.00
CA TYR A 51 10.87 12.83 -8.64
C TYR A 51 11.05 11.37 -8.20
N GLN A 52 10.06 10.52 -8.46
CA GLN A 52 10.16 9.08 -8.18
C GLN A 52 11.23 8.40 -9.01
N SER A 53 11.39 8.78 -10.28
CA SER A 53 12.45 8.23 -11.15
C SER A 53 13.85 8.52 -10.61
N ILE A 54 14.07 9.74 -10.07
CA ILE A 54 15.34 10.12 -9.42
C ILE A 54 15.58 9.27 -8.17
N ILE A 55 14.56 9.09 -7.33
CA ILE A 55 14.67 8.26 -6.13
C ILE A 55 15.01 6.81 -6.50
N ILE A 56 14.28 6.23 -7.45
CA ILE A 56 14.50 4.85 -7.89
C ILE A 56 15.92 4.69 -8.46
N ALA A 57 16.40 5.65 -9.25
CA ALA A 57 17.77 5.64 -9.73
C ALA A 57 18.79 5.66 -8.57
N GLY A 58 18.55 6.48 -7.55
CA GLY A 58 19.36 6.52 -6.32
C GLY A 58 19.35 5.19 -5.56
N ILE A 59 18.18 4.57 -5.40
CA ILE A 59 18.02 3.25 -4.77
C ILE A 59 18.77 2.19 -5.57
N ILE A 60 18.66 2.18 -6.90
CA ILE A 60 19.38 1.23 -7.77
C ILE A 60 20.90 1.39 -7.63
N LEU A 61 21.41 2.63 -7.64
CA LEU A 61 22.84 2.87 -7.42
C LEU A 61 23.31 2.38 -6.04
N PHE A 62 22.50 2.56 -5.01
CA PHE A 62 22.77 2.04 -3.68
C PHE A 62 22.78 0.51 -3.66
N ILE A 63 21.78 -0.13 -4.30
CA ILE A 63 21.69 -1.59 -4.42
C ILE A 63 22.93 -2.15 -5.11
N LEU A 64 23.36 -1.55 -6.23
CA LEU A 64 24.54 -1.97 -6.98
C LEU A 64 25.83 -1.82 -6.15
N LYS A 65 25.94 -0.76 -5.34
CA LYS A 65 27.11 -0.52 -4.48
C LYS A 65 27.21 -1.52 -3.32
N TYR A 66 26.08 -1.91 -2.73
CA TYR A 66 26.04 -2.76 -1.54
C TYR A 66 25.64 -4.21 -1.82
N ASN A 67 25.53 -4.61 -3.10
CA ASN A 67 25.07 -5.94 -3.53
C ASN A 67 23.75 -6.36 -2.86
N LEU A 68 22.84 -5.41 -2.68
CA LEU A 68 21.53 -5.67 -2.10
C LEU A 68 20.60 -6.32 -3.13
N THR A 69 19.43 -6.75 -2.67
CA THR A 69 18.44 -7.33 -3.57
C THR A 69 17.61 -6.27 -4.28
N LEU A 70 17.31 -6.50 -5.56
CA LEU A 70 16.39 -5.64 -6.35
C LEU A 70 14.96 -5.63 -5.78
N TRP A 71 14.63 -6.56 -4.88
CA TRP A 71 13.33 -6.64 -4.22
C TRP A 71 13.00 -5.39 -3.41
N ILE A 72 14.01 -4.67 -2.93
CA ILE A 72 13.84 -3.39 -2.21
C ILE A 72 13.13 -2.34 -3.08
N VAL A 73 13.42 -2.29 -4.40
CA VAL A 73 12.75 -1.34 -5.31
C VAL A 73 11.26 -1.65 -5.40
N LYS A 74 10.90 -2.93 -5.48
CA LYS A 74 9.50 -3.37 -5.51
C LYS A 74 8.80 -3.02 -4.18
N ASP A 75 9.44 -3.29 -3.04
CA ASP A 75 8.85 -2.98 -1.72
C ASP A 75 8.66 -1.46 -1.53
N TYR A 76 9.63 -0.64 -1.98
CA TYR A 76 9.51 0.82 -2.02
C TYR A 76 8.30 1.29 -2.84
N LEU A 77 8.14 0.75 -4.06
CA LEU A 77 7.04 1.12 -4.94
C LEU A 77 5.68 0.79 -4.32
N ILE A 78 5.56 -0.37 -3.66
CA ILE A 78 4.33 -0.74 -2.96
C ILE A 78 3.98 0.32 -1.92
N VAL A 79 4.91 0.65 -1.02
CA VAL A 79 4.69 1.67 0.04
C VAL A 79 4.34 3.03 -0.57
N PHE A 80 5.04 3.43 -1.63
CA PHE A 80 4.77 4.69 -2.31
C PHE A 80 3.34 4.75 -2.87
N PHE A 81 2.90 3.73 -3.62
CA PHE A 81 1.56 3.74 -4.23
C PHE A 81 0.44 3.54 -3.21
N THR A 82 0.64 2.72 -2.17
CA THR A 82 -0.44 2.36 -1.24
C THR A 82 -0.58 3.30 -0.05
N MET A 83 0.53 3.93 0.38
CA MET A 83 0.52 4.82 1.56
C MET A 83 0.80 6.27 1.20
N VAL A 84 1.87 6.54 0.45
CA VAL A 84 2.29 7.92 0.20
C VAL A 84 1.28 8.62 -0.72
N ILE A 85 0.87 7.98 -1.83
CA ILE A 85 -0.11 8.57 -2.74
C ILE A 85 -1.49 8.72 -2.08
N THR A 86 -1.95 7.72 -1.33
CA THR A 86 -3.25 7.80 -0.62
C THR A 86 -3.24 8.93 0.40
N PHE A 87 -2.15 9.07 1.16
CA PHE A 87 -1.95 10.19 2.09
C PHE A 87 -2.04 11.55 1.38
N LEU A 88 -1.37 11.74 0.25
CA LEU A 88 -1.42 13.00 -0.52
C LEU A 88 -2.83 13.31 -1.05
N GLY A 89 -3.61 12.28 -1.39
CA GLY A 89 -5.01 12.43 -1.81
C GLY A 89 -5.92 12.88 -0.68
N GLU A 90 -5.66 12.43 0.55
CA GLU A 90 -6.47 12.70 1.75
C GLU A 90 -6.04 13.98 2.50
N SER A 91 -4.80 14.45 2.32
CA SER A 91 -4.17 15.49 3.15
C SER A 91 -4.68 16.93 2.96
N LYS A 92 -5.92 17.13 2.48
CA LYS A 92 -6.57 18.46 2.39
C LYS A 92 -6.95 19.08 3.75
N SER A 93 -6.59 18.43 4.86
CA SER A 93 -7.06 18.72 6.21
C SER A 93 -6.12 19.64 6.99
N LYS A 94 -6.70 20.50 7.84
CA LYS A 94 -6.00 21.34 8.83
C LYS A 94 -5.09 20.56 9.79
N ASN A 95 -5.14 19.22 9.83
CA ASN A 95 -4.38 18.39 10.77
C ASN A 95 -3.30 17.52 10.11
N PHE A 96 -2.59 18.05 9.12
CA PHE A 96 -1.56 17.35 8.34
C PHE A 96 -0.57 16.51 9.19
N PHE A 97 0.01 17.09 10.25
CA PHE A 97 0.97 16.40 11.11
C PHE A 97 0.35 15.28 11.95
N SER A 98 -0.90 15.44 12.39
CA SER A 98 -1.62 14.38 13.10
C SER A 98 -1.95 13.22 12.17
N SER A 99 -2.37 13.51 10.93
CA SER A 99 -2.57 12.50 9.88
C SER A 99 -1.26 11.80 9.49
N LEU A 100 -0.14 12.53 9.45
CA LEU A 100 1.18 11.97 9.16
C LEU A 100 1.63 10.99 10.25
N ILE A 101 1.49 11.35 11.53
CA ILE A 101 1.83 10.47 12.65
C ILE A 101 0.92 9.23 12.67
N HIS A 102 -0.37 9.40 12.37
CA HIS A 102 -1.32 8.28 12.27
C HIS A 102 -1.00 7.32 11.13
N SER A 103 -0.51 7.82 9.99
CA SER A 103 -0.15 7.00 8.82
C SER A 103 1.23 6.37 8.93
N LEU A 104 2.16 6.98 9.67
CA LEU A 104 3.48 6.42 10.00
C LEU A 104 3.44 5.36 11.10
N GLY A 105 2.46 5.41 12.00
CA GLY A 105 2.43 4.59 13.22
C GLY A 105 1.90 3.17 13.00
N PHE A 106 2.49 2.19 13.69
CA PHE A 106 2.15 0.75 13.79
C PHE A 106 1.90 -0.07 12.51
N GLY A 107 1.38 0.53 11.44
CA GLY A 107 1.13 -0.07 10.13
C GLY A 107 2.38 -0.71 9.56
N ALA A 108 3.54 -0.06 9.69
CA ALA A 108 4.82 -0.63 9.24
C ALA A 108 5.19 -1.93 9.91
N ILE A 109 4.99 -1.98 11.24
CA ILE A 109 5.27 -3.15 12.04
C ILE A 109 4.31 -4.28 11.65
N PHE A 110 3.01 -3.97 11.55
CA PHE A 110 2.01 -4.95 11.15
C PHE A 110 2.21 -5.46 9.73
N GLN A 111 2.46 -4.56 8.76
CA GLN A 111 2.68 -4.90 7.37
C GLN A 111 3.94 -5.74 7.19
N PHE A 112 5.02 -5.42 7.91
CA PHE A 112 6.22 -6.24 7.93
C PHE A 112 5.93 -7.66 8.43
N PHE A 113 5.28 -7.83 9.59
CA PHE A 113 4.96 -9.17 10.11
C PHE A 113 4.01 -9.94 9.20
N ILE A 114 2.98 -9.27 8.71
CA ILE A 114 2.03 -9.82 7.75
C ILE A 114 2.78 -10.29 6.50
N SER A 115 3.71 -9.50 5.97
CA SER A 115 4.54 -9.87 4.81
C SER A 115 5.50 -11.02 5.14
N THR A 116 6.28 -10.95 6.21
CA THR A 116 7.26 -11.99 6.56
C THR A 116 6.62 -13.36 6.79
N TYR A 117 5.43 -13.40 7.40
CA TYR A 117 4.74 -14.63 7.75
C TYR A 117 3.48 -14.84 6.92
N THR A 118 3.66 -15.33 5.71
CA THR A 118 2.56 -15.72 4.84
C THR A 118 2.06 -17.13 5.08
N PHE A 119 0.85 -17.40 4.59
CA PHE A 119 0.33 -18.76 4.49
C PHE A 119 0.82 -19.44 3.22
N ASP A 120 0.56 -20.75 3.13
CA ASP A 120 0.76 -21.50 1.90
C ASP A 120 -0.03 -20.84 0.76
N TYR A 121 0.49 -20.94 -0.45
CA TYR A 121 -0.06 -20.26 -1.62
C TYR A 121 -1.58 -20.44 -1.80
N TRP A 122 -2.10 -21.67 -1.64
CA TRP A 122 -3.53 -21.95 -1.77
C TRP A 122 -4.39 -21.26 -0.70
N LYS A 123 -3.87 -21.13 0.53
CA LYS A 123 -4.57 -20.42 1.61
C LYS A 123 -4.56 -18.92 1.35
N GLU A 124 -3.43 -18.36 0.92
CA GLU A 124 -3.36 -16.94 0.51
C GLU A 124 -4.30 -16.65 -0.67
N MET A 125 -4.38 -17.54 -1.66
CA MET A 125 -5.32 -17.42 -2.79
C MET A 125 -6.78 -17.31 -2.33
N PHE A 126 -7.18 -18.12 -1.35
CA PHE A 126 -8.53 -18.07 -0.78
C PHE A 126 -8.75 -16.79 0.03
N ILE A 127 -7.80 -16.41 0.90
CA ILE A 127 -7.90 -15.20 1.72
C ILE A 127 -8.01 -13.96 0.84
N VAL A 128 -7.16 -13.82 -0.18
CA VAL A 128 -7.19 -12.68 -1.12
C VAL A 128 -8.54 -12.61 -1.83
N PHE A 129 -9.06 -13.74 -2.32
CA PHE A 129 -10.35 -13.78 -2.99
C PHE A 129 -11.49 -13.29 -2.07
N VAL A 130 -11.60 -13.87 -0.88
CA VAL A 130 -12.63 -13.51 0.11
C VAL A 130 -12.54 -12.03 0.46
N THR A 131 -11.33 -11.52 0.68
CA THR A 131 -11.11 -10.12 1.03
C THR A 131 -11.55 -9.19 -0.11
N VAL A 132 -11.22 -9.50 -1.37
CA VAL A 132 -11.65 -8.71 -2.54
C VAL A 132 -13.18 -8.69 -2.66
N VAL A 133 -13.83 -9.84 -2.50
CA VAL A 133 -15.30 -9.94 -2.57
C VAL A 133 -15.96 -9.12 -1.46
N VAL A 134 -15.52 -9.28 -0.21
CA VAL A 134 -16.07 -8.56 0.94
C VAL A 134 -15.86 -7.06 0.81
N SER A 135 -14.66 -6.62 0.42
CA SER A 135 -14.36 -5.20 0.17
C SER A 135 -15.22 -4.61 -0.94
N THR A 136 -15.45 -5.34 -2.03
CA THR A 136 -16.34 -4.89 -3.11
C THR A 136 -17.77 -4.71 -2.61
N LEU A 137 -18.28 -5.66 -1.81
CA LEU A 137 -19.61 -5.57 -1.22
C LEU A 137 -19.73 -4.41 -0.22
N LEU A 138 -18.67 -4.11 0.53
CA LEU A 138 -18.64 -2.95 1.41
C LEU A 138 -18.74 -1.63 0.64
N VAL A 139 -17.98 -1.47 -0.44
CA VAL A 139 -18.02 -0.27 -1.29
C VAL A 139 -19.41 -0.07 -1.91
N VAL A 140 -20.03 -1.14 -2.41
CA VAL A 140 -21.39 -1.06 -2.98
C VAL A 140 -22.42 -0.66 -1.94
N ASN A 141 -22.26 -1.12 -0.70
CA ASN A 141 -23.17 -0.81 0.41
C ASN A 141 -22.78 0.45 1.20
N GLU A 142 -21.76 1.19 0.78
CA GLU A 142 -21.22 2.31 1.56
C GLU A 142 -22.23 3.46 1.74
N LYS A 143 -23.11 3.67 0.75
CA LYS A 143 -24.13 4.72 0.74
C LYS A 143 -25.37 4.41 1.59
N HIS A 144 -25.60 3.15 1.94
CA HIS A 144 -26.74 2.75 2.75
C HIS A 144 -26.18 2.18 4.05
N ASN A 145 -26.36 2.92 5.15
CA ASN A 145 -25.93 2.50 6.48
C ASN A 145 -26.74 1.26 6.91
N SER A 146 -26.37 0.12 6.32
CA SER A 146 -27.19 -1.09 6.25
C SER A 146 -26.67 -2.12 7.24
N PRO A 147 -27.55 -2.99 7.77
CA PRO A 147 -27.15 -4.11 8.62
C PRO A 147 -26.07 -5.00 7.97
N VAL A 148 -26.07 -5.07 6.63
CA VAL A 148 -25.09 -5.81 5.82
C VAL A 148 -23.68 -5.24 6.00
N LYS A 149 -23.51 -3.91 6.04
CA LYS A 149 -22.21 -3.28 6.27
C LYS A 149 -21.61 -3.70 7.62
N ASN A 150 -22.43 -3.70 8.68
CA ASN A 150 -21.98 -4.11 10.01
C ASN A 150 -21.59 -5.59 10.06
N LEU A 151 -22.35 -6.45 9.38
CA LEU A 151 -22.02 -7.88 9.27
C LEU A 151 -20.71 -8.10 8.52
N LEU A 152 -20.51 -7.43 7.37
CA LEU A 152 -19.28 -7.53 6.59
C LEU A 152 -18.06 -7.01 7.35
N ASN A 153 -18.21 -5.89 8.08
CA ASN A 153 -17.15 -5.38 8.95
C ASN A 153 -16.83 -6.34 10.10
N GLY A 154 -17.87 -6.94 10.72
CA GLY A 154 -17.68 -7.96 11.75
C GLY A 154 -16.96 -9.20 11.22
N PHE A 155 -17.31 -9.64 10.01
CA PHE A 155 -16.63 -10.74 9.34
C PHE A 155 -15.14 -10.44 9.07
N LEU A 156 -14.82 -9.24 8.55
CA LEU A 156 -13.43 -8.80 8.37
C LEU A 156 -12.66 -8.76 9.69
N LEU A 157 -13.30 -8.29 10.76
CA LEU A 157 -12.67 -8.22 12.08
C LEU A 157 -12.34 -9.61 12.62
N ILE A 158 -13.24 -10.59 12.46
CA ILE A 158 -12.98 -11.99 12.84
C ILE A 158 -11.84 -12.57 12.00
N MET A 159 -11.85 -12.34 10.68
CA MET A 159 -10.77 -12.78 9.80
C MET A 159 -9.42 -12.19 10.21
N MET A 160 -9.39 -10.88 10.48
CA MET A 160 -8.20 -10.18 10.96
C MET A 160 -7.71 -10.80 12.28
N PHE A 161 -8.61 -11.04 13.23
CA PHE A 161 -8.26 -11.65 14.52
C PHE A 161 -7.63 -13.05 14.35
N LEU A 162 -8.20 -13.90 13.48
CA LEU A 162 -7.65 -15.22 13.19
C LEU A 162 -6.26 -15.15 12.56
N ILE A 163 -6.09 -14.29 11.55
CA ILE A 163 -4.80 -14.09 10.88
C ILE A 163 -3.76 -13.58 11.88
N MET A 164 -4.11 -12.61 12.71
CA MET A 164 -3.25 -12.06 13.75
C MET A 164 -2.84 -13.11 14.78
N THR A 165 -3.76 -13.97 15.22
CA THR A 165 -3.44 -15.05 16.17
C THR A 165 -2.41 -16.01 15.59
N ILE A 166 -2.57 -16.39 14.32
CA ILE A 166 -1.63 -17.30 13.64
C ILE A 166 -0.28 -16.62 13.40
N LEU A 167 -0.28 -15.33 13.07
CA LEU A 167 0.94 -14.52 12.94
C LEU A 167 1.73 -14.49 14.23
N ILE A 168 1.07 -14.17 15.35
CA ILE A 168 1.70 -14.16 16.68
C ILE A 168 2.30 -15.53 17.00
N TYR A 169 1.58 -16.61 16.73
CA TYR A 169 2.10 -17.97 16.93
C TYR A 169 3.38 -18.24 16.13
N LYS A 170 3.43 -17.81 14.85
CA LYS A 170 4.63 -17.96 14.01
C LYS A 170 5.80 -17.10 14.51
N ILE A 171 5.55 -15.86 14.90
CA ILE A 171 6.56 -14.96 15.48
C ILE A 171 7.18 -15.58 16.75
N VAL A 172 6.35 -16.11 17.64
CA VAL A 172 6.82 -16.77 18.87
C VAL A 172 7.65 -18.01 18.55
N LYS A 173 7.26 -18.78 17.54
CA LYS A 173 8.00 -19.98 17.12
C LYS A 173 9.37 -19.65 16.54
N ASP A 174 9.47 -18.54 15.80
CA ASP A 174 10.70 -18.09 15.15
C ASP A 174 11.42 -16.98 15.93
N ILE A 175 11.16 -16.86 17.24
CA ILE A 175 11.70 -15.78 18.09
C ILE A 175 13.23 -15.72 18.09
N ALA A 176 13.91 -16.84 17.86
CA ALA A 176 15.36 -16.92 17.73
C ALA A 176 15.90 -16.16 16.50
N GLN A 177 15.09 -15.96 15.45
CA GLN A 177 15.47 -15.24 14.25
C GLN A 177 15.38 -13.71 14.41
N LEU A 178 14.68 -13.20 15.44
CA LEU A 178 14.54 -11.76 15.69
C LEU A 178 15.87 -11.07 16.01
N GLY A 179 16.86 -11.81 16.49
CA GLY A 179 18.21 -11.30 16.77
C GLY A 179 19.08 -11.12 15.51
N ASN A 180 18.63 -11.58 14.34
CA ASN A 180 19.40 -11.47 13.10
C ASN A 180 19.08 -10.15 12.38
N LEU A 181 20.09 -9.33 12.09
CA LEU A 181 19.93 -8.07 11.37
C LEU A 181 19.30 -8.25 9.99
N ASN A 182 19.59 -9.36 9.30
CA ASN A 182 19.04 -9.65 7.97
C ASN A 182 17.52 -9.85 7.99
N TYR A 183 16.96 -10.22 9.16
CA TYR A 183 15.51 -10.34 9.34
C TYR A 183 14.81 -8.98 9.24
N TRP A 184 15.48 -7.90 9.67
CA TRP A 184 14.90 -6.55 9.73
C TRP A 184 15.06 -5.74 8.44
N GLU A 185 15.79 -6.24 7.44
CA GLU A 185 16.02 -5.51 6.17
C GLU A 185 14.71 -5.08 5.50
N GLY A 186 13.71 -5.96 5.48
CA GLY A 186 12.38 -5.65 4.93
C GLY A 186 11.56 -4.67 5.77
N TYR A 187 11.84 -4.56 7.07
CA TYR A 187 11.14 -3.64 7.97
C TYR A 187 11.55 -2.18 7.72
N PHE A 188 12.83 -1.94 7.43
CA PHE A 188 13.34 -0.58 7.24
C PHE A 188 12.88 0.08 5.94
N VAL A 189 12.38 -0.69 4.96
CA VAL A 189 11.94 -0.14 3.67
C VAL A 189 10.81 0.87 3.85
N GLU A 190 9.84 0.58 4.72
CA GLU A 190 8.69 1.47 4.94
C GLU A 190 9.05 2.82 5.58
N PRO A 191 9.72 2.89 6.75
CA PRO A 191 10.13 4.17 7.33
C PRO A 191 11.09 4.94 6.43
N VAL A 192 12.00 4.24 5.71
CA VAL A 192 12.89 4.89 4.73
C VAL A 192 12.10 5.48 3.56
N SER A 193 11.07 4.76 3.06
CA SER A 193 10.19 5.25 2.00
C SER A 193 9.49 6.54 2.41
N TRP A 194 9.00 6.62 3.65
CA TRP A 194 8.40 7.85 4.18
C TRP A 194 9.40 9.00 4.27
N LEU A 195 10.60 8.75 4.83
CA LEU A 195 11.65 9.75 4.96
C LEU A 195 12.07 10.34 3.61
N ILE A 196 12.28 9.47 2.62
CA ILE A 196 12.67 9.90 1.27
C ILE A 196 11.59 10.75 0.62
N ASN A 197 10.31 10.46 0.88
CA ASN A 197 9.17 11.18 0.31
C ASN A 197 8.74 12.43 1.11
N ILE A 198 9.42 12.78 2.22
CA ILE A 198 9.14 14.01 2.98
C ILE A 198 9.09 15.28 2.10
N PRO A 199 10.03 15.51 1.15
CA PRO A 199 9.96 16.68 0.29
C PRO A 199 8.66 16.77 -0.49
N LEU A 200 8.22 15.64 -1.06
CA LEU A 200 6.99 15.55 -1.83
C LEU A 200 5.74 15.73 -0.96
N ILE A 201 5.78 15.20 0.26
CA ILE A 201 4.77 15.41 1.32
C ILE A 201 4.67 16.90 1.69
N ILE A 202 5.80 17.61 1.83
CA ILE A 202 5.84 19.06 2.13
C ILE A 202 5.25 19.87 0.97
N PHE A 203 5.59 19.55 -0.28
CA PHE A 203 5.03 20.24 -1.45
C PHE A 203 3.51 20.07 -1.60
N ALA A 204 2.95 19.01 -1.03
CA ALA A 204 1.52 18.77 -1.02
C ALA A 204 0.77 19.46 0.13
N ILE A 205 1.48 20.13 1.05
CA ILE A 205 0.85 20.93 2.11
C ILE A 205 0.04 22.05 1.44
N PRO A 206 -1.26 22.20 1.73
CA PRO A 206 -2.06 23.29 1.20
C PRO A 206 -1.41 24.64 1.54
N HIS A 207 -1.22 25.49 0.54
CA HIS A 207 -0.54 26.80 0.64
C HIS A 207 -1.06 27.66 1.83
N ASN A 208 -2.32 27.48 2.24
CA ASN A 208 -2.94 28.21 3.36
C ASN A 208 -2.40 27.84 4.75
N TYR A 209 -1.70 26.71 4.92
CA TYR A 209 -1.21 26.28 6.25
C TYR A 209 0.21 26.77 6.56
N PHE A 210 1.06 26.90 5.53
CA PHE A 210 2.46 27.31 5.69
C PHE A 210 2.57 28.80 6.03
N TRP A 211 1.82 29.66 5.33
CA TRP A 211 1.85 31.11 5.55
C TRP A 211 1.17 31.58 6.85
N ASN A 212 0.16 30.85 7.34
CA ASN A 212 -0.51 31.18 8.59
C ASN A 212 0.35 30.91 9.84
N ARG A 213 1.41 30.08 9.77
CA ARG A 213 2.37 29.96 10.86
C ARG A 213 3.53 30.94 10.76
N VAL A 214 4.01 31.21 9.55
CA VAL A 214 5.08 32.20 9.33
C VAL A 214 4.60 33.63 9.66
N ALA A 215 3.29 33.88 9.66
CA ALA A 215 2.71 35.17 10.07
C ALA A 215 2.45 35.30 11.58
N ILE A 216 2.76 34.29 12.41
CA ILE A 216 2.51 34.28 13.87
C ILE A 216 3.82 34.23 14.69
N GLU A 217 4.98 34.17 14.05
CA GLU A 217 6.30 34.41 14.67
C GLU A 217 6.86 35.76 14.22
#